data_AF-A0A944XW30-F1
#
_entry.id   AF-A0A944XW30-F1
#
_cell.length_a   1.000
_cell.length_b   1.000
_cell.length_c   1.000
_cell.angle_alpha   90.00
_cell.angle_beta   90.00
_cell.angle_gamma   90.00
#
_symmetry.space_group_name_H-M   'P 1'
#
loop_
_entity.id
_entity.type
_entity.pdbx_description
1 polymer ?
#
loop_
_entity_poly.entity_id
_entity_poly.type
_entity_poly.pdbx_seq_one_letter_code
_entity_poly.pdbx_strand_id
1 'polypeptide(L)'
;NEPRSGFWTLPAGFMENNETVEEGALRETMEEAGAKSNNIKLFLMCNLPHISQVYMMYYGNLNGGIYEAGIESSEVKLFTKEEIPWGDLAFTVIEKTIKLYYKDLEKGNINIHFDTIIKK
;
A
#
# COMPACT_ATOMS: atom_id res chain seq x y z
N ASN A 1 6.93 -18.73 -6.12
CA ASN A 1 6.15 -18.36 -7.31
C ASN A 1 5.50 -17.02 -7.04
N GLU A 2 6.22 -15.92 -7.27
CA GLU A 2 5.71 -14.57 -7.04
C GLU A 2 4.61 -14.26 -8.06
N PRO A 3 3.35 -14.15 -7.63
CA PRO A 3 2.27 -13.88 -8.55
C PRO A 3 2.35 -12.38 -8.87
N ARG A 4 2.91 -12.05 -10.05
CA ARG A 4 2.98 -10.70 -10.71
C ARG A 4 4.34 -9.97 -10.66
N SER A 5 5.44 -10.67 -10.93
CA SER A 5 6.71 -10.01 -11.30
C SER A 5 6.49 -9.01 -12.47
N GLY A 6 7.07 -7.82 -12.37
CA GLY A 6 6.97 -6.75 -13.37
C GLY A 6 5.78 -5.78 -13.22
N PHE A 7 4.96 -5.93 -12.17
CA PHE A 7 3.88 -5.01 -11.83
C PHE A 7 4.25 -4.12 -10.63
N TRP A 8 3.62 -2.96 -10.53
CA TRP A 8 3.79 -2.02 -9.41
C TRP A 8 2.78 -2.29 -8.29
N THR A 9 3.20 -2.08 -7.05
CA THR A 9 2.34 -2.17 -5.85
C THR A 9 2.69 -1.07 -4.84
N LEU A 10 1.87 -0.91 -3.81
CA LEU A 10 2.29 -0.27 -2.55
C LEU A 10 2.89 -1.35 -1.63
N PRO A 11 3.84 -1.01 -0.76
CA PRO A 11 4.38 -1.95 0.21
C PRO A 11 3.29 -2.58 1.07
N ALA A 12 3.22 -3.91 1.08
CA ALA A 12 2.21 -4.67 1.80
C ALA A 12 2.54 -6.17 1.79
N GLY A 13 2.70 -6.72 2.99
CA GLY A 13 2.83 -8.15 3.22
C GLY A 13 1.95 -8.64 4.36
N PHE A 14 2.23 -9.87 4.81
CA PHE A 14 1.48 -10.48 5.90
C PHE A 14 1.92 -9.91 7.25
N MET A 15 0.95 -9.71 8.15
CA MET A 15 1.26 -9.41 9.54
C MET A 15 1.92 -10.63 10.20
N GLU A 16 3.02 -10.40 10.91
CA GLU A 16 3.75 -11.41 11.65
C GLU A 16 3.24 -11.56 13.09
N ASN A 17 3.72 -12.61 13.77
CA ASN A 17 3.40 -12.80 15.17
C ASN A 17 4.18 -11.82 16.05
N ASN A 18 3.52 -11.26 17.05
CA ASN A 18 4.09 -10.32 18.03
C ASN A 18 4.44 -8.93 17.48
N GLU A 19 3.88 -8.53 16.34
CA GLU A 19 3.85 -7.14 15.87
C GLU A 19 2.42 -6.56 15.94
N THR A 20 2.35 -5.23 16.07
CA THR A 20 1.13 -4.45 15.81
C THR A 20 0.92 -4.28 14.31
N VAL A 21 -0.31 -3.92 13.92
CA VAL A 21 -0.64 -3.64 12.51
C VAL A 21 0.16 -2.45 11.96
N GLU A 22 0.48 -1.46 12.80
CA GLU A 22 1.36 -0.35 12.44
C GLU A 22 2.82 -0.80 12.25
N GLU A 23 3.33 -1.65 13.14
CA GLU A 23 4.69 -2.20 13.02
C GLU A 23 4.84 -3.01 11.74
N GLY A 24 3.87 -3.87 11.41
CA GLY A 24 3.87 -4.61 10.14
C GLY A 24 3.88 -3.69 8.92
N ALA A 25 3.03 -2.66 8.89
CA ALA A 25 3.01 -1.69 7.79
C ALA A 25 4.35 -0.95 7.63
N LEU A 26 5.00 -0.57 8.73
CA LEU A 26 6.31 0.09 8.72
C LEU A 26 7.44 -0.87 8.32
N ARG A 27 7.38 -2.13 8.76
CA ARG A 27 8.33 -3.19 8.40
C ARG A 27 8.27 -3.46 6.90
N GLU A 28 7.11 -3.73 6.34
CA GLU A 28 6.93 -3.97 4.89
C GLU A 28 7.38 -2.76 4.06
N THR A 29 7.08 -1.53 4.51
CA THR A 29 7.57 -0.30 3.85
C THR A 29 9.09 -0.20 3.82
N MET A 30 9.75 -0.64 4.90
CA MET A 30 11.21 -0.70 4.96
C MET A 30 11.77 -1.84 4.11
N GLU A 31 11.20 -3.03 4.21
CA GLU A 31 11.69 -4.25 3.55
C GLU A 31 11.55 -4.19 2.04
N GLU A 32 10.43 -3.65 1.53
CA GLU A 32 10.19 -3.54 0.10
C GLU A 32 10.78 -2.25 -0.51
N ALA A 33 10.76 -1.14 0.23
CA ALA A 33 11.06 0.18 -0.33
C ALA A 33 12.14 1.00 0.38
N GLY A 34 12.83 0.44 1.38
CA GLY A 34 13.89 1.13 2.13
C GLY A 34 13.42 2.43 2.79
N ALA A 35 12.09 2.59 2.87
CA ALA A 35 11.43 3.83 3.20
C ALA A 35 11.05 3.84 4.67
N LYS A 36 11.12 5.02 5.29
CA LYS A 36 10.76 5.20 6.70
C LYS A 36 9.64 6.22 6.85
N SER A 37 8.76 5.95 7.81
CA SER A 37 7.78 6.92 8.30
C SER A 37 7.76 6.90 9.83
N ASN A 38 7.51 8.05 10.45
CA ASN A 38 7.40 8.16 11.90
C ASN A 38 5.95 8.23 12.39
N ASN A 39 4.99 8.42 11.48
CA ASN A 39 3.58 8.53 11.83
C ASN A 39 2.74 8.12 10.62
N ILE A 40 2.05 7.00 10.78
CA ILE A 40 1.13 6.46 9.80
C ILE A 40 -0.28 6.42 10.39
N LYS A 41 -1.28 6.53 9.52
CA LYS A 41 -2.69 6.45 9.89
C LYS A 41 -3.37 5.43 9.00
N LEU A 42 -4.24 4.60 9.61
CA LEU A 42 -5.06 3.67 8.84
C LEU A 42 -5.87 4.46 7.82
N PHE A 43 -5.84 4.01 6.57
CA PHE A 43 -6.55 4.65 5.46
C PHE A 43 -7.67 3.77 4.92
N LEU A 44 -7.38 2.49 4.68
CA LEU A 44 -8.33 1.55 4.11
C LEU A 44 -8.23 0.21 4.83
N MET A 45 -9.36 -0.30 5.32
CA MET A 45 -9.53 -1.71 5.67
C MET A 45 -10.41 -2.37 4.60
N CYS A 46 -9.86 -3.35 3.88
CA CYS A 46 -10.54 -3.98 2.75
C CYS A 46 -10.61 -5.50 2.90
N ASN A 47 -11.82 -6.05 2.87
CA ASN A 47 -12.05 -7.49 2.92
C ASN A 47 -11.96 -8.10 1.52
N LEU A 48 -11.16 -9.16 1.37
CA LEU A 48 -11.04 -9.96 0.14
C LEU A 48 -11.47 -11.41 0.43
N PRO A 49 -12.78 -11.68 0.58
CA PRO A 49 -13.28 -12.99 1.03
C PRO A 49 -12.92 -14.15 0.08
N HIS A 50 -12.77 -13.86 -1.22
CA HIS A 50 -12.43 -14.83 -2.26
C HIS A 50 -11.02 -15.45 -2.09
N ILE A 51 -10.16 -14.83 -1.27
CA ILE A 51 -8.83 -15.35 -0.88
C ILE A 51 -8.64 -15.35 0.65
N SER A 52 -9.71 -15.14 1.42
CA SER A 52 -9.69 -15.13 2.89
C SER A 52 -8.68 -14.15 3.52
N GLN A 53 -8.55 -12.95 2.95
CA GLN A 53 -7.61 -11.93 3.43
C GLN A 53 -8.30 -10.61 3.80
N VAL A 54 -7.68 -9.86 4.71
CA VAL A 54 -8.01 -8.46 5.02
C VAL A 54 -6.76 -7.64 4.75
N TYR A 55 -6.90 -6.60 3.91
CA TYR A 55 -5.85 -5.60 3.68
C TYR A 55 -6.08 -4.40 4.60
N MET A 56 -5.03 -3.95 5.27
CA MET A 56 -5.02 -2.72 6.06
C MET A 56 -3.95 -1.79 5.49
N MET A 57 -4.38 -0.81 4.69
CA MET A 57 -3.47 0.15 4.05
C MET A 57 -3.37 1.42 4.90
N TYR A 58 -2.15 1.90 5.06
CA TYR A 58 -1.84 3.11 5.83
C TYR A 58 -1.35 4.22 4.91
N TYR A 59 -1.53 5.47 5.34
CA TYR A 59 -0.90 6.63 4.72
C TYR A 59 -0.03 7.36 5.74
N GLY A 60 1.04 7.99 5.26
CA GLY A 60 1.97 8.73 6.10
C GLY A 60 2.96 9.53 5.26
N ASN A 61 3.92 10.15 5.94
CA ASN A 61 4.97 10.92 5.27
C ASN A 61 6.20 10.06 5.06
N LEU A 62 6.85 10.24 3.91
CA LEU A 62 8.17 9.68 3.65
C LEU A 62 9.24 10.54 4.36
N ASN A 63 9.99 9.94 5.28
CA ASN A 63 11.02 10.64 6.03
C ASN A 63 12.20 11.01 5.11
N GLY A 64 12.47 12.32 4.98
CA GLY A 64 13.64 12.83 4.26
C GLY A 64 13.64 12.55 2.75
N GLY A 65 12.56 12.01 2.19
CA GLY A 65 12.50 11.61 0.78
C GLY A 65 13.41 10.43 0.42
N ILE A 66 13.84 9.65 1.42
CA ILE A 66 14.79 8.53 1.23
C ILE A 66 14.01 7.25 0.99
N TYR A 67 14.35 6.54 -0.09
CA TYR A 67 13.81 5.24 -0.47
C TYR A 67 14.85 4.47 -1.28
N GLU A 68 14.83 3.14 -1.21
CA GLU A 68 15.76 2.24 -1.91
C GLU A 68 15.08 0.89 -2.16
N ALA A 69 15.36 0.23 -3.27
CA ALA A 69 14.74 -1.05 -3.57
C ALA A 69 15.17 -2.12 -2.57
N GLY A 70 14.20 -2.75 -1.92
CA GLY A 70 14.42 -3.93 -1.09
C GLY A 70 14.77 -5.17 -1.89
N ILE A 71 15.11 -6.27 -1.21
CA ILE A 71 15.48 -7.52 -1.88
C ILE A 71 14.31 -8.14 -2.67
N GLU A 72 13.08 -7.82 -2.27
CA GLU A 72 11.83 -8.28 -2.91
C GLU A 72 11.36 -7.34 -4.04
N SER A 73 11.99 -6.17 -4.19
CA SER A 73 11.62 -5.18 -5.19
C SER A 73 12.68 -5.05 -6.27
N SER A 74 12.28 -5.17 -7.53
CA SER A 74 13.19 -4.91 -8.67
C SER A 74 13.46 -3.42 -8.87
N GLU A 75 12.50 -2.56 -8.54
CA GLU A 75 12.57 -1.11 -8.68
C GLU A 75 11.63 -0.45 -7.66
N VAL A 76 12.00 0.74 -7.18
CA VAL A 76 11.14 1.62 -6.38
C VAL A 76 11.18 3.02 -6.95
N LYS A 77 10.02 3.69 -6.94
CA LYS A 77 9.89 5.02 -7.55
C LYS A 77 8.78 5.83 -6.89
N LEU A 78 8.98 7.14 -6.82
CA LEU A 78 7.93 8.10 -6.48
C LEU A 78 7.17 8.51 -7.74
N PHE A 79 5.84 8.45 -7.68
CA PHE A 79 4.95 8.83 -8.77
C PHE A 79 4.13 10.05 -8.39
N THR A 80 4.02 11.02 -9.30
CA THR A 80 2.93 12.00 -9.26
C THR A 80 1.61 11.35 -9.64
N LYS A 81 0.49 12.05 -9.43
CA LYS A 81 -0.86 11.52 -9.74
C LYS A 81 -0.98 11.10 -11.21
N GLU A 82 -0.34 11.85 -12.09
CA GLU A 82 -0.38 11.69 -13.54
C GLU A 82 0.54 10.57 -14.04
N GLU A 83 1.55 10.19 -13.25
CA GLU A 83 2.54 9.18 -13.62
C GLU A 83 2.18 7.78 -13.12
N ILE A 84 1.15 7.62 -12.28
CA ILE A 84 0.75 6.31 -11.73
C ILE A 84 0.45 5.35 -12.88
N PRO A 85 1.13 4.19 -12.93
CA PRO A 85 0.98 3.22 -14.01
C PRO A 85 -0.25 2.33 -13.77
N TRP A 86 -1.46 2.91 -13.91
CA TRP A 86 -2.72 2.25 -13.56
C TRP A 86 -2.94 0.87 -14.22
N GLY A 87 -2.42 0.68 -15.45
CA GLY A 87 -2.51 -0.59 -16.18
C GLY A 87 -1.57 -1.67 -15.66
N ASP A 88 -0.52 -1.28 -14.94
CA ASP A 88 0.56 -2.14 -14.47
C ASP A 88 0.53 -2.29 -12.94
N LEU A 89 -0.59 -1.97 -12.28
CA LEU A 89 -0.78 -2.26 -10.85
C LEU A 89 -1.08 -3.75 -10.64
N ALA A 90 -0.28 -4.40 -9.79
CA ALA A 90 -0.63 -5.68 -9.21
C ALA A 90 -1.81 -5.45 -8.26
N PHE A 91 -2.89 -6.22 -8.27
CA PHE A 91 -3.98 -6.12 -7.29
C PHE A 91 -4.90 -4.88 -7.32
N THR A 92 -6.20 -5.16 -7.40
CA THR A 92 -7.28 -4.16 -7.38
C THR A 92 -7.38 -3.39 -6.06
N VAL A 93 -6.93 -3.96 -4.94
CA VAL A 93 -6.94 -3.27 -3.64
C VAL A 93 -5.96 -2.09 -3.63
N ILE A 94 -4.83 -2.21 -4.33
CA ILE A 94 -3.84 -1.14 -4.48
C ILE A 94 -4.42 0.01 -5.31
N GLU A 95 -4.98 -0.31 -6.47
CA GLU A 95 -5.68 0.67 -7.32
C GLU A 95 -6.80 1.41 -6.56
N LYS A 96 -7.62 0.68 -5.81
CA LYS A 96 -8.70 1.25 -4.98
C LYS A 96 -8.15 2.19 -3.92
N THR A 97 -7.07 1.80 -3.24
CA THR A 97 -6.41 2.60 -2.21
C THR A 97 -5.97 3.95 -2.78
N ILE A 98 -5.25 3.93 -3.90
CA ILE A 98 -4.73 5.15 -4.53
C ILE A 98 -5.89 6.06 -5.02
N LYS A 99 -6.94 5.49 -5.63
CA LYS A 99 -8.12 6.25 -6.08
C LYS A 99 -8.86 6.92 -4.93
N LEU A 100 -9.07 6.20 -3.82
CA LEU A 100 -9.70 6.77 -2.63
C LEU A 100 -8.84 7.88 -2.04
N TYR A 101 -7.52 7.70 -1.99
CA TYR A 101 -6.60 8.68 -1.43
C TYR A 101 -6.69 10.02 -2.17
N TYR A 102 -6.61 10.01 -3.51
CA TYR A 102 -6.75 11.25 -4.28
C TYR A 102 -8.15 11.86 -4.20
N LYS A 103 -9.21 11.03 -4.13
CA LYS A 103 -10.58 11.53 -3.94
C LYS A 103 -10.74 12.28 -2.61
N ASP A 104 -10.09 11.79 -1.56
CA ASP A 104 -10.11 12.43 -0.25
C ASP A 104 -9.23 13.69 -0.21
N LEU A 105 -8.08 13.67 -0.88
CA LEU A 105 -7.24 14.86 -1.07
C LEU A 105 -8.01 15.98 -1.79
N GLU A 106 -8.76 15.67 -2.84
CA GLU A 106 -9.60 16.64 -3.57
C GLU A 106 -10.69 17.27 -2.69
N LYS A 107 -11.17 16.52 -1.68
CA LYS A 107 -12.14 17.01 -0.69
C LYS A 107 -11.50 17.75 0.47
N GLY A 108 -10.17 17.75 0.57
CA GLY A 108 -9.42 18.36 1.67
C GLY A 108 -9.52 17.62 3.00
N ASN A 109 -9.99 16.37 3.01
CA ASN A 109 -10.09 15.58 4.24
C ASN A 109 -9.90 14.08 3.98
N ILE A 110 -8.89 13.49 4.64
CA ILE A 110 -8.56 12.07 4.55
C ILE A 110 -9.27 11.30 5.67
N ASN A 111 -10.18 10.40 5.28
CA ASN A 111 -10.95 9.57 6.20
C ASN A 111 -10.48 8.11 6.16
N ILE A 112 -10.92 7.34 7.17
CA ILE A 112 -10.79 5.88 7.14
C ILE A 112 -11.89 5.31 6.26
N HIS A 113 -11.54 4.43 5.34
CA HIS A 113 -12.46 3.71 4.45
C HIS A 113 -12.56 2.25 4.87
N PHE A 114 -13.77 1.70 4.77
CA PHE A 114 -14.05 0.27 4.95
C PHE A 114 -14.72 -0.25 3.68
N ASP A 115 -14.20 -1.32 3.09
CA ASP A 115 -14.71 -1.85 1.83
C ASP A 115 -14.55 -3.37 1.71
N THR A 116 -15.18 -3.96 0.70
CA THR A 116 -15.08 -5.39 0.38
C THR A 116 -14.93 -5.57 -1.13
N ILE A 117 -13.85 -6.23 -1.56
CA ILE A 117 -13.66 -6.62 -2.96
C ILE A 117 -14.11 -8.07 -3.15
N ILE A 118 -15.27 -8.20 -3.79
CA ILE A 118 -15.79 -9.49 -4.25
C ILE A 118 -15.33 -9.68 -5.69
N LYS A 119 -14.31 -10.51 -5.89
CA LYS A 119 -13.95 -10.96 -7.23
C LYS A 119 -15.01 -11.98 -7.66
N LYS A 120 -15.71 -11.69 -8.76
CA LYS A 120 -16.64 -12.63 -9.39
C LYS A 120 -15.87 -13.77 -10.03
#